data_AF-A0A3D1KAA3-F1
#
_entry.id   AF-A0A3D1KAA3-F1
#
_cell.length_a   1.000
_cell.length_b   1.000
_cell.length_c   1.000
_cell.angle_alpha   90.00
_cell.angle_beta   90.00
_cell.angle_gamma   90.00
#
_symmetry.space_group_name_H-M   'P 1'
#
loop_
_entity.id
_entity.type
_entity.pdbx_description
1 polymer ?
#
loop_
_entity_poly.entity_id
_entity_poly.type
_entity_poly.pdbx_seq_one_letter_code
_entity_poly.pdbx_strand_id
1 'polypeptide(L)'
;MKVLRFFIVFLISMACGCAINYPSKAVSKARAYVLANMPELSEKAIYTVKYTPPRIFQKRILVRGGTPEDSKNDVMHTCIVWPYPDQEGMNIVVAGVSERRMDDWSPIRVVIRKMDDNELADDKDKGDFGGPSNK
;
A
#
# COMPACT_ATOMS: atom_id res chain seq x y z
N MET A 1 13.90 12.88 45.96
CA MET A 1 13.03 13.02 44.75
C MET A 1 13.81 13.29 43.45
N LYS A 2 15.02 12.73 43.26
CA LYS A 2 15.79 12.87 42.00
C LYS A 2 15.84 11.55 41.21
N VAL A 3 15.85 10.42 41.91
CA VAL A 3 15.90 9.06 41.32
C VAL A 3 14.62 8.69 40.57
N LEU A 4 13.45 9.15 41.05
CA LEU A 4 12.15 8.91 40.40
C LEU A 4 12.04 9.60 39.02
N ARG A 5 12.70 10.74 38.83
CA ARG A 5 12.72 11.46 37.55
C ARG A 5 13.58 10.76 36.50
N PHE A 6 14.66 10.10 36.89
CA PHE A 6 15.51 9.33 35.97
C PHE A 6 14.82 8.04 35.49
N PHE A 7 14.06 7.37 36.36
CA PHE A 7 13.31 6.17 35.98
C PHE A 7 12.22 6.44 34.94
N ILE A 8 11.53 7.59 35.03
CA ILE A 8 10.49 7.97 34.07
C ILE A 8 11.08 8.26 32.68
N VAL A 9 12.25 8.90 32.61
CA VAL A 9 12.93 9.17 31.32
C VAL A 9 13.43 7.88 30.66
N PHE A 10 13.92 6.92 31.46
CA PHE A 10 14.35 5.61 30.94
C PHE A 10 13.17 4.78 30.40
N LEU A 11 12.00 4.86 31.03
CA LEU A 11 10.78 4.18 30.59
C LEU A 11 10.20 4.74 29.27
N ILE A 12 10.36 6.05 29.02
CA ILE A 12 9.90 6.68 27.77
C ILE A 12 10.81 6.32 26.58
N SER A 13 12.10 6.07 26.81
CA SER A 13 13.06 5.68 25.76
C SER A 13 12.84 4.26 25.21
N MET A 14 12.16 3.39 25.96
CA MET A 14 11.98 1.98 25.58
C MET A 14 10.67 1.72 24.83
N ALA A 15 9.81 2.74 24.68
CA ALA A 15 8.55 2.68 23.95
C ALA A 15 8.70 2.99 22.44
N CYS A 16 9.84 2.65 21.83
CA CYS A 16 9.95 2.61 20.37
C CYS A 16 9.21 1.36 19.88
N GLY A 17 7.88 1.42 19.89
CA GLY A 17 7.02 0.34 19.45
C GLY A 17 7.28 0.03 17.99
N CYS A 18 7.66 -1.22 17.69
CA CYS A 18 7.69 -1.75 16.33
C CYS A 18 6.27 -1.83 15.80
N ALA A 19 5.73 -0.71 15.31
CA ALA A 19 4.47 -0.70 14.58
C ALA A 19 4.66 -1.54 13.31
N ILE A 20 3.91 -2.64 13.18
CA ILE A 20 3.93 -3.48 11.99
C ILE A 20 3.39 -2.65 10.81
N ASN A 21 4.26 -2.35 9.85
CA ASN A 21 3.91 -1.61 8.65
C ASN A 21 3.59 -2.60 7.52
N TYR A 22 2.34 -3.04 7.43
CA TYR A 22 1.89 -3.97 6.39
C TYR A 22 2.07 -3.43 4.96
N PRO A 23 1.80 -2.13 4.67
CA PRO A 23 2.11 -1.56 3.36
C PRO A 23 3.58 -1.72 2.96
N SER A 24 4.53 -1.55 3.87
CA SER A 24 5.96 -1.70 3.53
C SER A 24 6.32 -3.14 3.15
N LYS A 25 5.70 -4.13 3.81
CA LYS A 25 5.85 -5.55 3.47
C LYS A 25 5.29 -5.86 2.07
N ALA A 26 4.11 -5.32 1.75
CA ALA A 26 3.51 -5.46 0.42
C ALA A 26 4.37 -4.80 -0.68
N VAL A 27 4.90 -3.60 -0.42
CA VAL A 27 5.82 -2.90 -1.32
C VAL A 27 7.10 -3.71 -1.54
N SER A 28 7.67 -4.31 -0.49
CA SER A 28 8.84 -5.18 -0.61
C SER A 28 8.56 -6.40 -1.50
N LYS A 29 7.41 -7.06 -1.31
CA LYS A 29 6.96 -8.15 -2.19
C LYS A 29 6.79 -7.69 -3.64
N ALA A 30 6.18 -6.53 -3.86
CA ALA A 30 5.98 -5.98 -5.19
C ALA A 30 7.32 -5.69 -5.89
N ARG A 31 8.30 -5.12 -5.18
CA ARG A 31 9.66 -4.90 -5.71
C ARG A 31 10.29 -6.21 -6.16
N ALA A 32 10.27 -7.23 -5.30
CA ALA A 32 10.81 -8.55 -5.64
C ALA A 32 10.10 -9.15 -6.86
N TYR A 33 8.77 -9.00 -6.92
CA TYR A 33 7.97 -9.49 -8.05
C TYR A 33 8.34 -8.81 -9.37
N VAL A 34 8.51 -7.49 -9.39
CA VAL A 34 8.93 -6.74 -10.58
C VAL A 34 10.29 -7.24 -11.06
N LEU A 35 11.28 -7.31 -10.17
CA LEU A 35 12.65 -7.70 -10.53
C LEU A 35 12.76 -9.15 -11.02
N ALA A 36 11.86 -10.03 -10.57
CA ALA A 36 11.80 -11.41 -11.03
C ALA A 36 11.08 -11.58 -12.38
N ASN A 37 10.06 -10.76 -12.66
CA ASN A 37 9.19 -10.92 -13.83
C ASN A 37 9.52 -9.97 -14.99
N MET A 38 10.36 -8.96 -14.77
CA MET A 38 10.77 -7.97 -15.78
C MET A 38 12.30 -7.83 -15.79
N PRO A 39 13.06 -8.89 -16.11
CA PRO A 39 14.53 -8.86 -16.14
C PRO A 39 15.11 -7.90 -17.17
N GLU A 40 14.32 -7.51 -18.18
CA GLU A 40 14.68 -6.59 -19.25
C GLU A 40 14.58 -5.09 -18.88
N LEU A 41 14.17 -4.78 -17.65
CA LEU A 41 14.11 -3.39 -17.18
C LEU A 41 15.49 -2.72 -17.28
N SER A 42 15.49 -1.47 -17.72
CA SER A 42 16.71 -0.66 -17.69
C SER A 42 17.23 -0.51 -16.26
N GLU A 43 18.53 -0.24 -16.13
CA GLU A 43 19.14 0.02 -14.82
C GLU A 43 18.42 1.16 -14.09
N LYS A 44 18.06 2.23 -14.81
CA LYS A 44 17.30 3.37 -14.26
C LYS A 44 15.93 2.95 -13.71
N ALA A 45 15.21 2.09 -14.44
CA ALA A 45 13.93 1.55 -13.99
C ALA A 45 14.10 0.64 -12.76
N ILE A 46 15.15 -0.20 -12.74
CA ILE A 46 15.50 -1.02 -11.58
C ILE A 46 15.78 -0.15 -10.35
N TYR A 47 16.57 0.92 -10.48
CA TYR A 47 16.84 1.87 -9.39
C TYR A 47 15.54 2.51 -8.89
N THR A 48 14.66 2.91 -9.80
CA THR A 48 13.37 3.51 -9.43
C THR A 48 12.53 2.54 -8.59
N VAL A 49 12.42 1.28 -9.01
CA VAL A 49 11.67 0.26 -8.26
C VAL A 49 12.27 0.02 -6.88
N LYS A 50 13.60 -0.07 -6.79
CA LYS A 50 14.31 -0.39 -5.54
C LYS A 50 14.23 0.72 -4.50
N TYR A 51 14.37 1.97 -4.92
CA TYR A 51 14.64 3.07 -3.99
C TYR A 51 13.53 4.12 -3.92
N THR A 52 12.69 4.23 -4.94
CA THR A 52 11.60 5.22 -4.92
C THR A 52 10.39 4.68 -4.15
N PRO A 53 9.75 5.49 -3.29
CA PRO A 53 8.46 5.15 -2.70
C PRO A 53 7.38 5.03 -3.79
N PRO A 54 6.60 3.94 -3.83
CA PRO A 54 5.51 3.81 -4.79
C PRO A 54 4.28 4.60 -4.38
N ARG A 55 3.39 4.82 -5.36
CA ARG A 55 1.99 5.16 -5.12
C ARG A 55 1.20 3.86 -4.94
N ILE A 56 0.26 3.84 -4.00
CA ILE A 56 -0.59 2.69 -3.72
C ILE A 56 -2.03 3.10 -4.03
N PHE A 57 -2.71 2.32 -4.88
CA PHE A 57 -4.13 2.51 -5.20
C PHE A 57 -4.91 1.30 -4.74
N GLN A 58 -6.04 1.51 -4.10
CA GLN A 58 -6.87 0.43 -3.59
C GLN A 58 -8.30 0.58 -4.09
N LYS A 59 -8.89 -0.54 -4.52
CA LYS A 59 -10.29 -0.62 -4.91
C LYS A 59 -10.93 -1.83 -4.26
N ARG A 60 -12.04 -1.62 -3.56
CA ARG A 60 -12.80 -2.70 -2.96
C ARG A 60 -13.42 -3.58 -4.06
N ILE A 61 -13.18 -4.88 -4.02
CA ILE A 61 -13.76 -5.86 -4.95
C ILE A 61 -14.91 -6.61 -4.29
N LEU A 62 -14.74 -7.06 -3.05
CA LEU A 62 -15.75 -7.82 -2.30
C LEU A 62 -15.91 -7.26 -0.89
N VAL A 63 -17.15 -7.10 -0.48
CA VAL A 63 -17.54 -6.86 0.90
C VAL A 63 -17.77 -8.21 1.56
N ARG A 64 -17.01 -8.53 2.62
CA ARG A 64 -17.17 -9.80 3.36
C ARG A 64 -17.87 -9.63 4.71
N GLY A 65 -18.15 -8.40 5.13
CA GLY A 65 -18.77 -8.06 6.41
C GLY A 65 -20.18 -7.49 6.27
N GLY A 66 -21.03 -7.74 7.27
CA GLY A 66 -22.37 -7.14 7.36
C GLY A 66 -22.36 -5.73 7.96
N THR A 67 -21.33 -5.37 8.73
CA THR A 67 -21.18 -4.05 9.35
C THR A 67 -19.88 -3.35 8.93
N PRO A 68 -19.78 -2.01 9.06
CA PRO A 68 -18.57 -1.25 8.76
C PRO A 68 -17.33 -1.67 9.58
N GLU A 69 -17.49 -2.24 10.77
CA GLU A 69 -16.36 -2.73 11.59
C GLU A 69 -15.72 -4.02 11.04
N ASP A 70 -16.52 -4.85 10.36
CA ASP A 70 -16.08 -6.09 9.68
C ASP A 70 -15.35 -5.82 8.36
N SER A 71 -15.31 -4.56 7.93
CA SER A 71 -14.73 -4.12 6.68
C SER A 71 -13.20 -4.33 6.59
N LYS A 72 -12.56 -4.77 7.69
CA LYS A 72 -11.16 -5.23 7.70
C LYS A 72 -10.94 -6.42 6.77
N ASN A 73 -11.94 -7.29 6.65
CA ASN A 73 -11.90 -8.50 5.83
C ASN A 73 -12.36 -8.25 4.39
N ASP A 74 -12.64 -6.98 4.02
CA ASP A 74 -12.97 -6.62 2.65
C ASP A 74 -11.80 -7.00 1.74
N VAL A 75 -12.13 -7.63 0.61
CA VAL A 75 -11.14 -7.97 -0.40
C VAL A 75 -10.90 -6.74 -1.26
N MET A 76 -9.65 -6.29 -1.29
CA MET A 76 -9.19 -5.13 -2.02
C MET A 76 -8.33 -5.57 -3.21
N HIS A 77 -8.60 -4.99 -4.37
CA HIS A 77 -7.62 -4.86 -5.44
C HIS A 77 -6.64 -3.79 -5.00
N THR A 78 -5.36 -4.11 -4.93
CA THR A 78 -4.33 -3.12 -4.60
C THR A 78 -3.28 -3.08 -5.70
N CYS A 79 -3.06 -1.89 -6.27
CA CYS A 79 -2.03 -1.60 -7.27
C CYS A 79 -0.89 -0.81 -6.63
N ILE A 80 0.34 -1.29 -6.77
CA ILE A 80 1.56 -0.61 -6.33
C ILE A 80 2.31 -0.11 -7.55
N VAL A 81 2.59 1.19 -7.59
CA VAL A 81 2.90 1.91 -8.83
C VAL A 81 4.16 2.76 -8.69
N TRP A 82 5.07 2.62 -9.66
CA TRP A 82 6.24 3.47 -9.83
C TRP A 82 6.21 4.19 -11.17
N PRO A 83 6.77 5.41 -11.27
CA PRO A 83 6.99 6.03 -12.57
C PRO A 83 7.97 5.17 -13.39
N TYR A 84 7.72 5.03 -14.69
CA TYR A 84 8.65 4.36 -15.59
C TYR A 84 9.59 5.39 -16.21
N PRO A 85 10.90 5.36 -15.91
CA PRO A 85 11.78 6.49 -16.20
C PRO A 85 12.28 6.54 -17.65
N ASP A 86 11.99 5.53 -18.46
CA ASP A 86 12.43 5.43 -19.86
C ASP A 86 11.37 5.95 -20.84
N GLN A 87 10.11 6.08 -20.40
CA GLN A 87 9.02 6.62 -21.20
C GLN A 87 8.14 7.53 -20.35
N GLU A 88 8.06 8.80 -20.74
CA GLU A 88 7.28 9.80 -20.02
C GLU A 88 5.78 9.43 -19.98
N GLY A 89 5.16 9.61 -18.80
CA GLY A 89 3.75 9.27 -18.56
C GLY A 89 3.46 7.78 -18.37
N MET A 90 4.44 6.89 -18.58
CA MET A 90 4.29 5.46 -18.32
C MET A 90 4.61 5.13 -16.87
N ASN A 91 3.97 4.09 -16.34
CA ASN A 91 4.16 3.63 -14.97
C ASN A 91 4.36 2.11 -14.96
N ILE A 92 5.21 1.63 -14.07
CA ILE A 92 5.30 0.22 -13.69
C ILE A 92 4.20 -0.02 -12.64
N VAL A 93 3.27 -0.92 -12.95
CA VAL A 93 2.09 -1.20 -12.13
C VAL A 93 2.11 -2.66 -11.73
N VAL A 94 2.15 -2.91 -10.42
CA VAL A 94 1.99 -4.25 -9.86
C VAL A 94 0.61 -4.36 -9.25
N ALA A 95 -0.25 -5.15 -9.89
CA ALA A 95 -1.58 -5.43 -9.38
C ALA A 95 -1.55 -6.69 -8.51
N GLY A 96 -2.24 -6.63 -7.39
CA GLY A 96 -2.39 -7.72 -6.45
C GLY A 96 -3.71 -7.63 -5.69
N VAL A 97 -3.96 -8.66 -4.88
CA VAL A 97 -5.15 -8.73 -4.03
C VAL A 97 -4.70 -8.89 -2.58
N SER A 98 -5.47 -8.29 -1.68
CA SER A 98 -5.26 -8.39 -0.24
C SER A 98 -6.56 -8.10 0.49
N GLU A 99 -6.57 -8.37 1.79
CA GLU A 99 -7.46 -7.69 2.71
C GLU A 99 -7.11 -6.20 2.82
N ARG A 100 -7.98 -5.40 3.44
CA ARG A 100 -7.79 -3.95 3.58
C ARG A 100 -6.47 -3.56 4.25
N ARG A 101 -5.94 -4.43 5.12
CA ARG A 101 -4.68 -4.20 5.86
C ARG A 101 -3.42 -4.46 5.05
N MET A 102 -3.51 -5.14 3.90
CA MET A 102 -2.37 -5.51 3.03
C MET A 102 -1.34 -6.46 3.65
N ASP A 103 -1.62 -7.08 4.79
CA ASP A 103 -0.72 -8.02 5.46
C ASP A 103 -0.55 -9.33 4.68
N ASP A 104 -1.62 -9.73 4.00
CA ASP A 104 -1.73 -10.89 3.11
C ASP A 104 -1.50 -10.55 1.63
N TRP A 105 -1.13 -9.29 1.29
CA TRP A 105 -1.04 -8.86 -0.10
C TRP A 105 -0.16 -9.77 -0.95
N SER A 106 -0.70 -10.17 -2.10
CA SER A 106 -0.04 -11.03 -3.07
C SER A 106 -0.11 -10.43 -4.48
N PRO A 107 1.03 -10.36 -5.19
CA PRO A 107 1.05 -9.91 -6.57
C PRO A 107 0.35 -10.92 -7.49
N ILE A 108 -0.29 -10.41 -8.54
CA ILE A 108 -0.94 -11.19 -9.60
C ILE A 108 -0.28 -10.91 -10.95
N ARG A 109 -0.01 -9.63 -11.24
CA ARG A 109 0.57 -9.21 -12.52
C ARG A 109 1.38 -7.93 -12.38
N VAL A 110 2.37 -7.78 -13.25
CA VAL A 110 3.14 -6.55 -13.45
C VAL A 110 2.97 -6.11 -14.90
N VAL A 111 2.72 -4.82 -15.12
CA VAL A 111 2.55 -4.23 -16.46
C VAL A 111 3.17 -2.84 -16.49
N ILE A 112 3.66 -2.42 -17.66
CA ILE A 112 4.03 -1.03 -17.93
C ILE A 112 2.87 -0.40 -18.69
N ARG A 113 2.21 0.60 -18.10
CA ARG A 113 1.07 1.29 -18.74
C ARG A 113 1.00 2.76 -18.39
N LYS A 114 0.31 3.52 -19.24
CA LYS A 114 -0.20 4.85 -18.89
C LYS A 114 -1.32 4.66 -17.85
N MET A 115 -1.31 5.50 -16.82
CA MET A 115 -2.46 5.64 -15.92
C MET A 115 -3.18 6.93 -16.28
N ASP A 116 -4.50 6.87 -16.34
CA ASP A 116 -5.32 8.05 -16.60
C ASP A 116 -5.49 8.84 -15.29
N ASP A 117 -5.45 10.17 -15.35
CA ASP A 117 -5.55 11.02 -14.17
C ASP A 117 -6.84 10.82 -13.37
N ASN A 118 -7.90 10.31 -14.03
CA ASN A 118 -9.16 9.92 -13.39
C ASN A 118 -9.05 8.64 -12.54
N GLU A 119 -8.17 7.69 -12.89
CA GLU A 119 -7.88 6.51 -12.05
C GLU A 119 -7.12 6.92 -10.77
N LEU A 120 -6.45 8.08 -10.79
CA LEU A 120 -5.71 8.66 -9.66
C LEU A 120 -6.61 9.47 -8.71
N ALA A 121 -7.79 9.91 -9.18
CA ALA A 121 -8.70 10.81 -8.46
C ALA A 121 -9.81 10.12 -7.66
N ASP A 122 -10.12 8.86 -7.98
CA ASP A 122 -11.21 8.07 -7.35
C ASP A 122 -10.92 7.69 -5.87
N ASP A 123 -9.76 8.09 -5.34
CA ASP A 123 -9.30 7.81 -3.97
C ASP A 123 -9.73 8.88 -2.94
N LYS A 124 -10.33 10.01 -3.38
CA LYS A 124 -10.74 11.09 -2.46
C LYS A 124 -12.18 11.03 -1.96
N ASP A 125 -13.06 10.20 -2.53
CA ASP A 125 -14.50 10.45 -2.38
C ASP A 125 -15.38 9.23 -2.08
N LYS A 126 -14.89 8.22 -1.35
CA LYS A 126 -15.76 7.16 -0.75
C LYS A 126 -15.34 6.76 0.66
N GLY A 127 -15.12 7.78 1.50
CA GLY A 127 -15.10 7.65 2.97
C GLY A 127 -16.49 7.71 3.61
N ASP A 128 -17.56 7.88 2.83
CA ASP A 128 -18.92 8.02 3.36
C ASP A 128 -19.93 7.28 2.46
N PHE A 129 -20.38 6.12 2.92
CA PHE A 129 -21.62 5.50 2.43
C PHE A 129 -22.40 5.00 3.63
N GLY A 130 -23.25 5.88 4.14
CA GLY A 130 -24.57 5.53 4.66
C GLY A 130 -24.58 4.77 5.98
N GLY A 131 -24.46 5.50 7.08
CA GLY A 131 -25.17 5.09 8.29
C GLY A 131 -26.68 5.00 8.00
N PRO A 132 -27.42 4.06 8.61
CA PRO A 132 -28.85 3.95 8.38
C PRO A 132 -29.54 5.24 8.84
N SER A 133 -30.20 5.92 7.90
CA SER A 133 -31.19 6.93 8.22
C SER A 133 -32.36 6.20 8.88
N ASN A 134 -32.51 6.39 10.19
CA ASN A 134 -33.70 6.01 10.93
C ASN A 134 -34.91 6.71 10.29
N LYS A 135 -35.85 5.90 9.79
CA LYS A 135 -37.26 6.28 9.69
C LYS A 135 -37.96 5.90 10.98
#